data_AF-A0A9D5A3X9-F1
#
_entry.id   AF-A0A9D5A3X9-F1
#
_cell.length_a   1.000
_cell.length_b   1.000
_cell.length_c   1.000
_cell.angle_alpha   90.00
_cell.angle_beta   90.00
_cell.angle_gamma   90.00
#
_symmetry.space_group_name_H-M   'P 1'
#
loop_
_entity.id
_entity.type
_entity.pdbx_description
1 polymer ?
#
loop_
_entity_poly.entity_id
_entity_poly.type
_entity_poly.pdbx_seq_one_letter_code
_entity_poly.pdbx_strand_id
1 'polypeptide(L)'
;MRGPTPSAVEPRHRLSTSFRSKFVNNRNGEFGGTDPRYVSHLNIDWNQITNVLENLKDKETYQGVGLLNFNGSEIDHWKQLVPETEHVVLHLNYASNNITWEDLYPEWIDEEEEYEFPTCPSLPRIQVPGKPRLDLIAVKLPCDKSGRWSRDVARLHLQIEAARLAATSKGLRPVHVLFVTDCFPAPNLFTCKDIIQREGNIWLYEPDLHKLREKLQLPIGSCELSVPFKAKENFHSERAHREAYATILHSAHIYVCGAITAAQSIRMSGSTRDLVILVDETITDYHRGGLEEAGWKIHTIKRIRNPKAEPEAYNEWNYSKFRLWQLTDYDKIIFIDADLLILRNIDFLFEMPEISAIGNNATLFNSGVMVVEPSNCTFQLLMDHINEIVSYNGGDQGYLNEIFTWWHRIPKHMNFLKHIWEGDEEEKKATKTRLFGADPPILYVIHYLGNKPWLCFRDYDCNWNVDILQEFASNVAHARWWKLHNAMPENLQKFCLLRSKQKAALEWDRRQAEKGNYSDGHWKIKIKDPRLKTCFEDFCFWESMLWHWGEKNWTDNSTVNNLPPAVKTKSLSSL
;
A
#
# COMPACT_ATOMS: atom_id res chain seq x y z
N MET A 1 13.04 -81.10 9.76
CA MET A 1 12.14 -80.59 10.81
C MET A 1 11.15 -79.63 10.16
N ARG A 2 9.93 -80.12 9.87
CA ARG A 2 8.62 -79.53 10.20
C ARG A 2 8.60 -78.00 10.14
N GLY A 3 7.85 -77.32 9.30
CA GLY A 3 6.75 -77.66 8.39
C GLY A 3 6.20 -76.36 7.78
N PRO A 4 5.36 -76.42 6.73
CA PRO A 4 5.12 -75.31 5.81
C PRO A 4 3.94 -74.39 6.18
N THR A 5 3.90 -73.25 5.48
CA THR A 5 2.89 -72.16 5.37
C THR A 5 1.42 -72.53 5.51
N PRO A 6 0.55 -71.56 5.88
CA PRO A 6 -0.31 -70.98 4.83
C PRO A 6 -0.64 -69.47 4.93
N SER A 7 -0.90 -68.92 3.74
CA SER A 7 -1.64 -67.73 3.28
C SER A 7 -2.49 -66.85 4.22
N ALA A 8 -2.43 -65.54 3.98
CA ALA A 8 -3.51 -64.54 4.14
C ALA A 8 -3.33 -63.50 3.01
N VAL A 9 -4.15 -63.42 1.94
CA VAL A 9 -5.56 -62.97 1.78
C VAL A 9 -5.79 -61.52 2.19
N GLU A 10 -5.77 -60.62 1.19
CA GLU A 10 -6.40 -59.29 1.21
C GLU A 10 -7.91 -59.40 1.45
N PRO A 11 -8.53 -58.34 2.00
CA PRO A 11 -9.71 -57.82 1.31
C PRO A 11 -9.75 -56.29 1.20
N ARG A 12 -10.02 -55.84 -0.03
CA ARG A 12 -10.59 -54.53 -0.33
C ARG A 12 -11.98 -54.43 0.33
N HIS A 13 -12.18 -53.45 1.20
CA HIS A 13 -13.52 -53.01 1.58
C HIS A 13 -13.79 -51.60 1.06
N ARG A 14 -14.65 -51.56 0.03
CA ARG A 14 -15.44 -50.39 -0.35
C ARG A 14 -16.31 -50.00 0.85
N LEU A 15 -16.22 -48.75 1.28
CA LEU A 15 -17.28 -48.11 2.06
C LEU A 15 -17.96 -47.08 1.17
N SER A 16 -19.14 -47.46 0.67
CA SER A 16 -20.11 -46.56 0.07
C SER A 16 -20.68 -45.67 1.17
N THR A 17 -20.45 -44.37 1.11
CA THR A 17 -21.30 -43.40 1.82
C THR A 17 -22.33 -42.88 0.84
N SER A 18 -23.53 -43.45 0.94
CA SER A 18 -24.72 -42.98 0.26
C SER A 18 -25.00 -41.54 0.73
N PHE A 19 -24.83 -40.55 -0.13
CA PHE A 19 -25.43 -39.24 0.09
C PHE A 19 -26.94 -39.39 -0.11
N ARG A 20 -27.64 -39.70 0.98
CA ARG A 20 -29.10 -39.59 1.05
C ARG A 20 -29.45 -38.12 0.85
N SER A 21 -29.94 -37.81 -0.35
CA SER A 21 -30.76 -36.65 -0.65
C SER A 21 -31.90 -36.59 0.38
N LYS A 22 -31.77 -35.74 1.40
CA LYS A 22 -32.93 -35.27 2.16
C LYS A 22 -33.52 -34.11 1.37
N PHE A 23 -34.46 -34.45 0.49
CA PHE A 23 -35.53 -33.53 0.12
C PHE A 23 -36.22 -33.09 1.41
N VAL A 24 -35.91 -31.88 1.90
CA VAL A 24 -36.74 -31.19 2.87
C VAL A 24 -37.81 -30.49 2.05
N ASN A 25 -39.00 -31.06 2.08
CA ASN A 25 -40.19 -30.44 1.53
C ASN A 25 -40.45 -29.12 2.25
N ASN A 26 -40.54 -28.08 1.44
CA ASN A 26 -40.93 -26.73 1.78
C ASN A 26 -42.33 -26.73 2.42
N ARG A 27 -42.44 -26.34 3.69
CA ARG A 27 -43.69 -25.87 4.30
C ARG A 27 -43.38 -24.77 5.31
N ASN A 28 -43.76 -23.55 4.92
CA ASN A 28 -44.04 -22.37 5.74
C ASN A 28 -42.99 -22.00 6.79
N GLY A 29 -41.99 -21.23 6.37
CA GLY A 29 -41.19 -20.37 7.25
C GLY A 29 -41.49 -18.91 6.92
N GLU A 30 -42.31 -18.28 7.75
CA GLU A 30 -42.49 -16.83 7.79
C GLU A 30 -41.15 -16.14 8.13
N PHE A 31 -40.81 -15.11 7.35
CA PHE A 31 -39.87 -14.02 7.61
C PHE A 31 -38.54 -14.35 8.32
N GLY A 32 -37.50 -14.67 7.52
CA GLY A 32 -36.12 -14.52 7.95
C GLY A 32 -35.82 -13.05 8.27
N GLY A 33 -35.45 -12.77 9.53
CA GLY A 33 -35.18 -11.42 10.00
C GLY A 33 -34.10 -10.70 9.20
N THR A 34 -34.22 -9.39 9.07
CA THR A 34 -33.17 -8.51 8.51
C THR A 34 -31.94 -8.56 9.40
N ASP A 35 -30.77 -8.88 8.82
CA ASP A 35 -29.50 -8.79 9.54
C ASP A 35 -29.19 -7.31 9.81
N PRO A 36 -29.07 -6.89 11.09
CA PRO A 36 -28.87 -5.49 11.44
C PRO A 36 -27.61 -4.88 10.80
N ARG A 37 -26.60 -5.69 10.46
CA ARG A 37 -25.36 -5.21 9.80
C ARG A 37 -25.61 -4.64 8.41
N TYR A 38 -26.64 -5.11 7.71
CA TYR A 38 -26.97 -4.66 6.36
C TYR A 38 -27.94 -3.47 6.35
N VAL A 39 -28.56 -3.15 7.49
CA VAL A 39 -29.60 -2.12 7.56
C VAL A 39 -28.99 -0.73 7.42
N SER A 40 -29.52 0.06 6.48
CA SER A 40 -29.19 1.48 6.34
C SER A 40 -30.29 2.35 6.93
N HIS A 41 -29.93 3.18 7.91
CA HIS A 41 -30.82 4.13 8.59
C HIS A 41 -30.93 5.49 7.89
N LEU A 42 -30.25 5.67 6.75
CA LEU A 42 -30.33 6.91 5.98
C LEU A 42 -31.74 7.09 5.41
N ASN A 43 -32.34 8.25 5.67
CA ASN A 43 -33.56 8.69 4.99
C ASN A 43 -33.21 9.22 3.60
N ILE A 44 -33.90 8.71 2.58
CA ILE A 44 -33.63 9.05 1.18
C ILE A 44 -34.26 10.39 0.84
N ASP A 45 -33.46 11.33 0.34
CA ASP A 45 -33.96 12.53 -0.34
C ASP A 45 -34.17 12.20 -1.83
N TRP A 46 -35.43 11.94 -2.19
CA TRP A 46 -35.82 11.54 -3.54
C TRP A 46 -35.60 12.64 -4.59
N ASN A 47 -35.55 13.91 -4.18
CA ASN A 47 -35.24 15.00 -5.11
C ASN A 47 -33.79 14.89 -5.60
N GLN A 48 -32.86 14.55 -4.71
CA GLN A 48 -31.45 14.33 -5.07
C GLN A 48 -31.31 13.17 -6.05
N ILE A 49 -32.05 12.08 -5.84
CA ILE A 49 -32.05 10.95 -6.80
C ILE A 49 -32.62 11.42 -8.15
N THR A 50 -33.72 12.16 -8.15
CA THR A 50 -34.34 12.67 -9.38
C THR A 50 -33.35 13.51 -10.18
N ASN A 51 -32.72 14.50 -9.55
CA ASN A 51 -31.74 15.39 -10.15
C ASN A 51 -30.53 14.62 -10.74
N VAL A 52 -30.04 13.61 -10.01
CA VAL A 52 -28.93 12.77 -10.49
C VAL A 52 -29.33 11.92 -11.69
N LEU A 53 -30.57 11.41 -11.73
CA LEU A 53 -31.07 10.61 -12.85
C LEU A 53 -31.42 11.45 -14.08
N GLU A 54 -31.75 12.73 -13.94
CA GLU A 54 -32.01 13.63 -15.08
C GLU A 54 -30.78 13.81 -15.97
N ASN A 55 -29.57 13.69 -15.40
CA ASN A 55 -28.32 13.83 -16.13
C ASN A 55 -27.86 12.53 -16.84
N LEU A 56 -28.58 11.41 -16.65
CA LEU A 56 -28.30 10.18 -17.36
C LEU A 56 -28.78 10.27 -18.81
N LYS A 57 -27.84 10.12 -19.75
CA LYS A 57 -28.14 10.03 -21.17
C LYS A 57 -28.88 8.72 -21.45
N ASP A 58 -29.80 8.77 -22.42
CA ASP A 58 -30.51 7.59 -22.94
C ASP A 58 -31.33 6.80 -21.89
N LYS A 59 -31.77 7.46 -20.80
CA LYS A 59 -32.61 6.85 -19.75
C LYS A 59 -33.86 6.15 -20.32
N GLU A 60 -34.42 6.68 -21.39
CA GLU A 60 -35.58 6.11 -22.12
C GLU A 60 -35.28 4.74 -22.75
N THR A 61 -33.99 4.38 -22.91
CA THR A 61 -33.56 3.11 -23.49
C THR A 61 -33.26 2.03 -22.44
N TYR A 62 -33.35 2.37 -21.15
CA TYR A 62 -33.02 1.47 -20.06
C TYR A 62 -34.04 0.35 -20.00
N GLN A 63 -33.56 -0.88 -19.88
CA GLN A 63 -34.39 -2.07 -19.85
C GLN A 63 -34.70 -2.48 -18.42
N GLY A 64 -33.74 -2.31 -17.51
CA GLY A 64 -33.86 -2.80 -16.14
C GLY A 64 -33.13 -1.95 -15.10
N VAL A 65 -33.79 -1.78 -13.96
CA VAL A 65 -33.22 -1.17 -12.75
C VAL A 65 -33.12 -2.24 -11.66
N GLY A 66 -31.89 -2.55 -11.24
CA GLY A 66 -31.63 -3.43 -10.11
C GLY A 66 -31.68 -2.66 -8.80
N LEU A 67 -32.51 -3.08 -7.86
CA LEU A 67 -32.65 -2.46 -6.54
C LEU A 67 -32.08 -3.39 -5.46
N LEU A 68 -31.00 -2.98 -4.80
CA LEU A 68 -30.33 -3.75 -3.75
C LEU A 68 -30.39 -3.03 -2.40
N ASN A 69 -30.85 -3.75 -1.37
CA ASN A 69 -30.88 -3.32 0.03
C ASN A 69 -31.82 -2.12 0.34
N PHE A 70 -32.89 -1.95 -0.43
CA PHE A 70 -33.98 -1.01 -0.15
C PHE A 70 -35.13 -1.71 0.57
N ASN A 71 -35.85 -0.98 1.41
CA ASN A 71 -37.07 -1.50 2.03
C ASN A 71 -38.28 -1.44 1.06
N GLY A 72 -39.41 -2.04 1.45
CA GLY A 72 -40.59 -2.13 0.58
C GLY A 72 -41.14 -0.79 0.13
N SER A 73 -41.24 0.20 1.03
CA SER A 73 -41.74 1.53 0.66
C SER A 73 -40.77 2.26 -0.26
N GLU A 74 -39.47 2.14 -0.06
CA GLU A 74 -38.45 2.72 -0.95
C GLU A 74 -38.48 2.09 -2.34
N ILE A 75 -38.68 0.77 -2.44
CA ILE A 75 -38.85 0.07 -3.72
C ILE A 75 -40.06 0.61 -4.48
N ASP A 76 -41.17 0.88 -3.79
CA ASP A 76 -42.37 1.43 -4.44
C ASP A 76 -42.16 2.88 -4.92
N HIS A 77 -41.35 3.68 -4.24
CA HIS A 77 -40.95 5.01 -4.71
C HIS A 77 -40.06 4.93 -5.96
N TRP A 78 -39.10 4.00 -6.01
CA TRP A 78 -38.29 3.76 -7.21
C TRP A 78 -39.16 3.46 -8.45
N LYS A 79 -40.17 2.58 -8.28
CA LYS A 79 -41.11 2.25 -9.37
C LYS A 79 -41.92 3.45 -9.85
N GLN A 80 -42.24 4.39 -8.97
CA GLN A 80 -42.91 5.64 -9.33
C GLN A 80 -41.97 6.61 -10.05
N LEU A 81 -40.69 6.62 -9.69
CA LEU A 81 -39.69 7.54 -10.24
C LEU A 81 -39.26 7.17 -11.68
N VAL A 82 -39.25 5.89 -12.03
CA VAL A 82 -38.85 5.41 -13.37
C VAL A 82 -39.84 4.38 -13.93
N PRO A 83 -41.13 4.74 -14.09
CA PRO A 83 -42.22 3.78 -14.27
C PRO A 83 -42.14 2.95 -15.56
N GLU A 84 -41.41 3.43 -16.56
CA GLU A 84 -41.28 2.77 -17.87
C GLU A 84 -40.25 1.63 -17.88
N THR A 85 -39.45 1.50 -16.82
CA THR A 85 -38.38 0.49 -16.72
C THR A 85 -38.78 -0.70 -15.84
N GLU A 86 -38.32 -1.90 -16.18
CA GLU A 86 -38.57 -3.08 -15.36
C GLU A 86 -37.67 -3.06 -14.11
N HIS A 87 -38.26 -3.19 -12.92
CA HIS A 87 -37.52 -3.13 -11.66
C HIS A 87 -37.29 -4.53 -11.11
N VAL A 88 -36.02 -4.86 -10.86
CA VAL A 88 -35.61 -6.15 -10.30
C VAL A 88 -35.15 -5.94 -8.87
N VAL A 89 -35.90 -6.48 -7.91
CA VAL A 89 -35.48 -6.50 -6.51
C VAL A 89 -34.39 -7.56 -6.33
N LEU A 90 -33.18 -7.13 -6.06
CA LEU A 90 -32.01 -8.00 -5.94
C LEU A 90 -31.92 -8.54 -4.51
N HIS A 91 -32.02 -9.85 -4.38
CA HIS A 91 -31.89 -10.52 -3.09
C HIS A 91 -30.46 -10.99 -2.86
N LEU A 92 -29.86 -10.52 -1.76
CA LEU A 92 -28.54 -10.93 -1.30
C LEU A 92 -28.69 -11.69 0.02
N ASN A 93 -28.22 -12.94 0.06
CA ASN A 93 -28.07 -13.66 1.31
C ASN A 93 -26.97 -13.00 2.15
N TYR A 94 -27.23 -12.80 3.44
CA TYR A 94 -26.27 -12.15 4.33
C TYR A 94 -25.02 -13.02 4.55
N ALA A 95 -23.87 -12.36 4.70
CA ALA A 95 -22.63 -13.02 5.12
C ALA A 95 -22.84 -13.71 6.48
N SER A 96 -22.13 -14.80 6.76
CA SER A 96 -22.18 -15.44 8.08
C SER A 96 -21.81 -14.43 9.18
N ASN A 97 -22.49 -14.49 10.33
CA ASN A 97 -22.18 -13.66 11.50
C ASN A 97 -20.78 -13.93 12.06
N ASN A 98 -20.20 -15.09 11.72
CA ASN A 98 -18.85 -15.46 12.15
C ASN A 98 -17.76 -14.87 11.27
N ILE A 99 -18.09 -14.28 10.11
CA ILE A 99 -17.10 -13.62 9.26
C ILE A 99 -16.93 -12.19 9.75
N THR A 100 -15.75 -11.91 10.29
CA THR A 100 -15.29 -10.61 10.78
C THR A 100 -14.43 -9.91 9.72
N TRP A 101 -14.08 -8.65 9.99
CA TRP A 101 -13.16 -7.94 9.10
C TRP A 101 -11.76 -8.56 9.15
N GLU A 102 -11.34 -9.05 10.31
CA GLU A 102 -10.08 -9.73 10.56
C GLU A 102 -9.97 -11.07 9.81
N ASP A 103 -11.09 -11.77 9.56
CA ASP A 103 -11.07 -12.97 8.72
C ASP A 103 -10.81 -12.64 7.23
N LEU A 104 -11.26 -11.46 6.77
CA LEU A 104 -11.01 -10.98 5.41
C LEU A 104 -9.64 -10.29 5.28
N TYR A 105 -9.15 -9.69 6.37
CA TYR A 105 -7.90 -8.94 6.42
C TYR A 105 -7.06 -9.36 7.62
N PRO A 106 -6.59 -10.62 7.68
CA PRO A 106 -5.84 -11.12 8.83
C PRO A 106 -4.47 -10.43 8.91
N GLU A 107 -3.91 -10.28 10.11
CA GLU A 107 -2.54 -9.75 10.28
C GLU A 107 -1.51 -10.64 9.58
N TRP A 108 -1.64 -11.94 9.75
CA TRP A 108 -0.70 -12.92 9.24
C TRP A 108 -1.40 -13.93 8.33
N ILE A 109 -0.70 -14.32 7.27
CA ILE A 109 -1.01 -15.49 6.45
C ILE A 109 0.28 -16.25 6.17
N ASP A 110 0.17 -17.54 5.87
CA ASP A 110 1.29 -18.34 5.38
C ASP A 110 1.60 -18.01 3.91
N GLU A 111 2.32 -16.90 3.69
CA GLU A 111 2.64 -16.42 2.35
C GLU A 111 3.58 -17.36 1.56
N GLU A 112 4.35 -18.20 2.25
CA GLU A 112 5.28 -19.15 1.66
C GLU A 112 4.61 -20.50 1.35
N GLU A 113 3.36 -20.70 1.80
CA GLU A 113 2.59 -21.94 1.67
C GLU A 113 3.34 -23.15 2.24
N GLU A 114 4.06 -22.96 3.35
CA GLU A 114 4.85 -24.02 4.00
C GLU A 114 3.99 -24.99 4.82
N TYR A 115 2.90 -24.48 5.39
CA TYR A 115 1.99 -25.18 6.29
C TYR A 115 0.56 -25.23 5.74
N GLU A 116 0.05 -24.13 5.19
CA GLU A 116 -1.32 -24.03 4.69
C GLU A 116 -1.43 -23.14 3.45
N PHE A 117 -2.44 -23.42 2.62
CA PHE A 117 -2.80 -22.53 1.52
C PHE A 117 -3.75 -21.46 2.06
N PRO A 118 -3.35 -20.18 2.11
CA PRO A 118 -4.22 -19.13 2.63
C PRO A 118 -5.47 -19.03 1.75
N THR A 119 -6.65 -18.94 2.38
CA THR A 119 -7.93 -18.79 1.66
C THR A 119 -8.83 -17.77 2.33
N CYS A 120 -9.55 -17.01 1.53
CA CYS A 120 -10.51 -16.04 1.97
C CYS A 120 -11.87 -16.68 2.23
N PRO A 121 -12.58 -16.29 3.29
CA PRO A 121 -13.97 -16.67 3.51
C PRO A 121 -14.84 -16.33 2.29
N SER A 122 -15.70 -17.27 1.88
CA SER A 122 -16.64 -17.06 0.79
C SER A 122 -17.84 -16.25 1.26
N LEU A 123 -18.11 -15.13 0.58
CA LEU A 123 -19.35 -14.37 0.76
C LEU A 123 -20.43 -14.88 -0.19
N PRO A 124 -21.71 -14.94 0.24
CA PRO A 124 -22.81 -15.30 -0.63
C PRO A 124 -22.89 -14.40 -1.89
N ARG A 125 -23.45 -14.89 -2.99
CA ARG A 125 -23.53 -14.12 -4.23
C ARG A 125 -24.97 -13.89 -4.64
N ILE A 126 -25.23 -12.74 -5.27
CA ILE A 126 -26.51 -12.46 -5.91
C ILE A 126 -26.64 -13.36 -7.14
N GLN A 127 -27.81 -13.99 -7.30
CA GLN A 127 -28.13 -14.68 -8.55
C GLN A 127 -28.40 -13.62 -9.63
N VAL A 128 -27.54 -13.61 -10.65
CA VAL A 128 -27.64 -12.64 -11.74
C VAL A 128 -28.95 -12.86 -12.50
N PRO A 129 -29.84 -11.86 -12.60
CA PRO A 129 -31.08 -12.00 -13.35
C PRO A 129 -30.76 -12.21 -14.83
N GLY A 130 -31.42 -13.20 -15.46
CA GLY A 130 -31.19 -13.52 -16.88
C GLY A 130 -31.76 -12.45 -17.83
N LYS A 131 -32.92 -11.88 -17.47
CA LYS A 131 -33.58 -10.72 -18.09
C LYS A 131 -34.43 -10.02 -17.01
N PRO A 132 -34.68 -8.69 -17.12
CA PRO A 132 -34.12 -7.76 -18.09
C PRO A 132 -32.62 -7.55 -17.85
N ARG A 133 -31.92 -6.97 -18.83
CA ARG A 133 -30.56 -6.46 -18.60
C ARG A 133 -30.66 -5.30 -17.61
N LEU A 134 -29.76 -5.27 -16.62
CA LEU A 134 -29.67 -4.14 -15.70
C LEU A 134 -28.78 -3.05 -16.30
N ASP A 135 -29.34 -1.87 -16.50
CA ASP A 135 -28.62 -0.68 -16.99
C ASP A 135 -28.31 0.31 -15.85
N LEU A 136 -29.09 0.23 -14.76
CA LEU A 136 -28.84 0.92 -13.50
C LEU A 136 -28.92 -0.08 -12.35
N ILE A 137 -27.93 -0.06 -11.45
CA ILE A 137 -27.92 -0.82 -10.21
C ILE A 137 -27.91 0.20 -9.07
N ALA A 138 -29.05 0.37 -8.41
CA ALA A 138 -29.16 1.21 -7.22
C ALA A 138 -28.92 0.35 -5.97
N VAL A 139 -28.13 0.88 -5.03
CA VAL A 139 -27.74 0.19 -3.80
C VAL A 139 -27.81 1.15 -2.62
N LYS A 140 -28.52 0.76 -1.56
CA LYS A 140 -28.50 1.49 -0.29
C LYS A 140 -27.43 0.88 0.62
N LEU A 141 -26.46 1.67 1.09
CA LEU A 141 -25.39 1.14 1.95
C LEU A 141 -25.58 1.53 3.42
N PRO A 142 -25.28 0.62 4.37
CA PRO A 142 -25.13 0.98 5.78
C PRO A 142 -23.91 1.89 5.97
N CYS A 143 -24.01 2.83 6.91
CA CYS A 143 -22.94 3.78 7.23
C CYS A 143 -23.08 4.18 8.70
N ASP A 144 -22.14 3.73 9.53
CA ASP A 144 -22.06 4.10 10.95
C ASP A 144 -20.89 5.07 11.17
N LYS A 145 -21.15 6.36 11.03
CA LYS A 145 -20.14 7.41 11.26
C LYS A 145 -19.63 7.47 12.71
N SER A 146 -20.34 6.85 13.66
CA SER A 146 -19.90 6.78 15.05
C SER A 146 -18.88 5.66 15.31
N GLY A 147 -18.81 4.69 14.39
CA GLY A 147 -17.91 3.53 14.44
C GLY A 147 -16.98 3.42 13.22
N ARG A 148 -16.41 2.23 13.01
CA ARG A 148 -15.52 1.92 11.87
C ARG A 148 -16.31 1.58 10.61
N TRP A 149 -17.06 2.53 10.06
CA TRP A 149 -17.89 2.30 8.87
C TRP A 149 -17.11 1.80 7.64
N SER A 150 -15.82 2.13 7.52
CA SER A 150 -14.99 1.75 6.38
C SER A 150 -14.49 0.31 6.46
N ARG A 151 -14.48 -0.30 7.65
CA ARG A 151 -14.12 -1.70 7.90
C ARG A 151 -15.35 -2.50 8.33
N ASP A 152 -16.35 -2.52 7.47
CA ASP A 152 -17.62 -3.20 7.69
C ASP A 152 -17.88 -4.27 6.62
N VAL A 153 -18.10 -5.52 7.06
CA VAL A 153 -18.25 -6.68 6.17
C VAL A 153 -19.51 -6.56 5.31
N ALA A 154 -20.62 -6.09 5.87
CA ALA A 154 -21.89 -5.97 5.13
C ALA A 154 -21.81 -4.89 4.05
N ARG A 155 -21.21 -3.75 4.37
CA ARG A 155 -20.95 -2.64 3.46
C ARG A 155 -20.00 -3.05 2.34
N LEU A 156 -18.91 -3.76 2.64
CA LEU A 156 -18.01 -4.29 1.62
C LEU A 156 -18.75 -5.29 0.72
N HIS A 157 -19.50 -6.21 1.31
CA HIS A 157 -20.22 -7.24 0.59
C HIS A 157 -21.23 -6.67 -0.43
N LEU A 158 -22.04 -5.68 -0.02
CA LEU A 158 -22.99 -5.00 -0.91
C LEU A 158 -22.28 -4.32 -2.09
N GLN A 159 -21.14 -3.68 -1.85
CA GLN A 159 -20.36 -3.00 -2.90
C GLN A 159 -19.72 -3.99 -3.88
N ILE A 160 -19.17 -5.11 -3.38
CA ILE A 160 -18.60 -6.17 -4.22
C ILE A 160 -19.66 -6.82 -5.09
N GLU A 161 -20.86 -7.09 -4.56
CA GLU A 161 -21.95 -7.68 -5.35
C GLU A 161 -22.55 -6.69 -6.35
N ALA A 162 -22.62 -5.39 -6.01
CA ALA A 162 -22.97 -4.35 -6.97
C ALA A 162 -21.96 -4.30 -8.14
N ALA A 163 -20.66 -4.35 -7.81
CA ALA A 163 -19.60 -4.40 -8.81
C ALA A 163 -19.70 -5.67 -9.68
N ARG A 164 -19.96 -6.83 -9.06
CA ARG A 164 -20.12 -8.10 -9.77
C ARG A 164 -21.31 -8.07 -10.71
N LEU A 165 -22.45 -7.55 -10.28
CA LEU A 165 -23.64 -7.38 -11.12
C LEU A 165 -23.35 -6.47 -12.31
N ALA A 166 -22.71 -5.32 -12.10
CA ALA A 166 -22.32 -4.42 -13.19
C ALA A 166 -21.39 -5.13 -14.19
N ALA A 167 -20.39 -5.86 -13.68
CA ALA A 167 -19.41 -6.59 -14.48
C ALA A 167 -20.01 -7.76 -15.29
N THR A 168 -21.20 -8.27 -14.95
CA THR A 168 -21.85 -9.36 -15.71
C THR A 168 -22.37 -8.92 -17.07
N SER A 169 -22.66 -7.62 -17.23
CA SER A 169 -23.11 -7.05 -18.49
C SER A 169 -22.06 -7.27 -19.58
N LYS A 170 -22.43 -7.95 -20.67
CA LYS A 170 -21.53 -8.20 -21.81
C LYS A 170 -21.64 -7.07 -22.84
N GLY A 171 -20.51 -6.72 -23.46
CA GLY A 171 -20.43 -5.71 -24.53
C GLY A 171 -19.96 -4.34 -24.05
N LEU A 172 -20.05 -3.35 -24.96
CA LEU A 172 -19.58 -1.96 -24.75
C LEU A 172 -20.65 -1.02 -24.16
N ARG A 173 -21.85 -1.53 -23.85
CA ARG A 173 -22.90 -0.69 -23.28
C ARG A 173 -22.63 -0.43 -21.80
N PRO A 174 -22.61 0.84 -21.35
CA PRO A 174 -22.34 1.18 -19.96
C PRO A 174 -23.40 0.58 -19.03
N VAL A 175 -23.02 0.43 -17.77
CA VAL A 175 -23.93 0.10 -16.67
C VAL A 175 -23.65 1.12 -15.58
N HIS A 176 -24.69 1.74 -15.06
CA HIS A 176 -24.58 2.73 -14.01
C HIS A 176 -24.76 2.09 -12.65
N VAL A 177 -23.98 2.55 -11.66
CA VAL A 177 -24.11 2.11 -10.27
C VAL A 177 -24.39 3.33 -9.42
N LEU A 178 -25.52 3.33 -8.72
CA LEU A 178 -25.96 4.42 -7.85
C LEU A 178 -25.93 3.96 -6.40
N PHE A 179 -25.15 4.65 -5.57
CA PHE A 179 -25.10 4.42 -4.13
C PHE A 179 -25.87 5.50 -3.37
N VAL A 180 -26.70 5.07 -2.42
CA VAL A 180 -27.40 5.93 -1.47
C VAL A 180 -26.75 5.73 -0.09
N THR A 181 -25.89 6.67 0.32
CA THR A 181 -25.09 6.52 1.55
C THR A 181 -24.43 7.84 2.01
N ASP A 182 -24.34 8.02 3.33
CA ASP A 182 -23.64 9.14 3.97
C ASP A 182 -22.11 9.02 3.96
N CYS A 183 -21.60 7.81 3.69
CA CYS A 183 -20.18 7.47 3.70
C CYS A 183 -19.72 7.22 2.26
N PHE A 184 -18.53 7.66 1.85
CA PHE A 184 -18.07 7.44 0.47
C PHE A 184 -17.93 5.92 0.14
N PRO A 185 -18.29 5.48 -1.08
CA PRO A 185 -17.99 4.13 -1.56
C PRO A 185 -16.49 3.86 -1.62
N ALA A 186 -16.08 2.59 -1.57
CA ALA A 186 -14.67 2.18 -1.59
C ALA A 186 -13.90 2.83 -2.76
N PRO A 187 -12.99 3.79 -2.50
CA PRO A 187 -12.47 4.71 -3.52
C PRO A 187 -11.69 4.04 -4.65
N ASN A 188 -11.16 2.85 -4.41
CA ASN A 188 -10.40 2.08 -5.38
C ASN A 188 -11.21 0.93 -6.00
N LEU A 189 -12.46 0.69 -5.56
CA LEU A 189 -13.43 -0.16 -6.27
C LEU A 189 -14.29 0.69 -7.22
N PHE A 190 -14.89 1.76 -6.70
CA PHE A 190 -15.68 2.74 -7.45
C PHE A 190 -14.90 4.04 -7.51
N THR A 191 -14.13 4.20 -8.59
CA THR A 191 -13.12 5.24 -8.62
C THR A 191 -13.70 6.60 -8.86
N CYS A 192 -12.98 7.60 -8.37
CA CYS A 192 -13.27 9.01 -8.58
C CYS A 192 -13.29 9.39 -10.09
N LYS A 193 -12.64 8.62 -10.96
CA LYS A 193 -12.67 8.81 -12.42
C LYS A 193 -13.99 8.36 -13.04
N ASP A 194 -14.70 7.46 -12.37
CA ASP A 194 -15.93 6.84 -12.85
C ASP A 194 -17.18 7.58 -12.36
N ILE A 195 -17.04 8.64 -11.54
CA ILE A 195 -18.18 9.39 -11.00
C ILE A 195 -18.79 10.28 -12.09
N ILE A 196 -20.09 10.13 -12.33
CA ILE A 196 -20.85 11.05 -13.19
C ILE A 196 -21.28 12.27 -12.38
N GLN A 197 -21.90 12.02 -11.23
CA GLN A 197 -22.48 13.06 -10.40
C GLN A 197 -22.56 12.60 -8.95
N ARG A 198 -22.41 13.56 -8.05
CA ARG A 198 -22.73 13.42 -6.63
C ARG A 198 -23.67 14.53 -6.23
N GLU A 199 -24.75 14.18 -5.56
CA GLU A 199 -25.65 15.14 -4.93
C GLU A 199 -25.98 14.67 -3.52
N GLY A 200 -25.47 15.38 -2.51
CA GLY A 200 -25.56 14.97 -1.11
C GLY A 200 -25.02 13.55 -0.87
N ASN A 201 -25.94 12.64 -0.56
CA ASN A 201 -25.68 11.24 -0.23
C ASN A 201 -25.89 10.29 -1.41
N ILE A 202 -26.15 10.83 -2.61
CA ILE A 202 -26.35 10.07 -3.84
C ILE A 202 -25.08 10.13 -4.67
N TRP A 203 -24.52 8.97 -4.97
CA TRP A 203 -23.31 8.82 -5.76
C TRP A 203 -23.60 8.00 -7.00
N LEU A 204 -23.43 8.59 -8.18
CA LEU A 204 -23.68 7.91 -9.45
C LEU A 204 -22.37 7.68 -10.19
N TYR A 205 -22.11 6.42 -10.55
CA TYR A 205 -20.92 5.97 -11.26
C TYR A 205 -21.25 5.33 -12.60
N GLU A 206 -20.35 5.50 -13.56
CA GLU A 206 -20.22 4.71 -14.79
C GLU A 206 -18.87 3.98 -14.76
N PRO A 207 -18.79 2.82 -14.06
CA PRO A 207 -17.53 2.10 -13.93
C PRO A 207 -17.04 1.50 -15.25
N ASP A 208 -15.71 1.50 -15.42
CA ASP A 208 -15.06 0.69 -16.45
C ASP A 208 -15.25 -0.80 -16.15
N LEU A 209 -16.14 -1.44 -16.90
CA LEU A 209 -16.51 -2.84 -16.71
C LEU A 209 -15.35 -3.82 -16.96
N HIS A 210 -14.32 -3.44 -17.73
CA HIS A 210 -13.14 -4.28 -17.91
C HIS A 210 -12.29 -4.27 -16.65
N LYS A 211 -11.92 -3.08 -16.17
CA LYS A 211 -11.14 -2.93 -14.93
C LYS A 211 -11.86 -3.53 -13.73
N LEU A 212 -13.18 -3.39 -13.67
CA LEU A 212 -13.98 -3.99 -12.61
C LEU A 212 -13.90 -5.53 -12.62
N ARG A 213 -13.91 -6.16 -13.81
CA ARG A 213 -13.74 -7.62 -13.93
C ARG A 213 -12.35 -8.07 -13.49
N GLU A 214 -11.30 -7.34 -13.86
CA GLU A 214 -9.93 -7.65 -13.45
C GLU A 214 -9.79 -7.58 -11.93
N LYS A 215 -10.28 -6.50 -11.33
CA LYS A 215 -10.32 -6.31 -9.87
C LYS A 215 -11.09 -7.41 -9.14
N LEU A 216 -12.23 -7.85 -9.67
CA LEU A 216 -13.07 -8.90 -9.09
C LEU A 216 -12.54 -10.33 -9.26
N GLN A 217 -11.46 -10.53 -10.02
CA GLN A 217 -10.75 -11.80 -10.09
C GLN A 217 -9.75 -11.97 -8.92
N LEU A 218 -9.36 -10.86 -8.29
CA LEU A 218 -8.50 -10.89 -7.12
C LEU A 218 -9.29 -11.32 -5.86
N PRO A 219 -8.59 -11.78 -4.81
CA PRO A 219 -9.21 -12.04 -3.52
C PRO A 219 -9.99 -10.83 -2.99
N ILE A 220 -11.08 -11.10 -2.29
CA ILE A 220 -11.97 -10.05 -1.74
C ILE A 220 -11.32 -9.24 -0.62
N GLY A 221 -10.32 -9.81 0.05
CA GLY A 221 -9.52 -9.17 1.09
C GLY A 221 -8.09 -9.69 1.09
N SER A 222 -7.33 -9.32 2.13
CA SER A 222 -5.91 -9.64 2.25
C SER A 222 -5.63 -11.04 2.82
N CYS A 223 -6.65 -11.88 3.00
CA CYS A 223 -6.55 -13.27 3.46
C CYS A 223 -5.87 -14.21 2.45
N GLU A 224 -5.64 -13.76 1.22
CA GLU A 224 -4.91 -14.46 0.18
C GLU A 224 -3.93 -13.51 -0.51
N LEU A 225 -2.85 -14.06 -1.06
CA LEU A 225 -1.94 -13.30 -1.90
C LEU A 225 -2.59 -12.98 -3.25
N SER A 226 -2.59 -11.70 -3.63
CA SER A 226 -3.05 -11.24 -4.94
C SER A 226 -1.99 -11.40 -6.04
N VAL A 227 -0.74 -11.63 -5.64
CA VAL A 227 0.38 -11.98 -6.53
C VAL A 227 1.02 -13.28 -6.01
N PRO A 228 1.26 -14.29 -6.86
CA PRO A 228 1.94 -15.51 -6.42
C PRO A 228 3.29 -15.20 -5.78
N PHE A 229 3.62 -15.93 -4.71
CA PHE A 229 4.89 -15.76 -3.98
C PHE A 229 6.13 -15.84 -4.90
N LYS A 230 6.09 -16.77 -5.87
CA LYS A 230 7.03 -16.83 -6.99
C LYS A 230 6.41 -16.17 -8.22
N ALA A 231 6.54 -14.85 -8.32
CA ALA A 231 6.15 -14.11 -9.52
C ALA A 231 6.88 -14.68 -10.76
N LYS A 232 6.16 -14.83 -11.88
CA LYS A 232 6.75 -15.32 -13.13
C LYS A 232 7.66 -14.23 -13.70
N GLU A 233 8.97 -14.43 -13.80
CA GLU A 233 9.91 -13.36 -14.19
C GLU A 233 9.74 -12.81 -15.63
N ASN A 234 8.89 -13.43 -16.46
CA ASN A 234 8.65 -13.01 -17.84
C ASN A 234 7.34 -12.23 -17.96
N PHE A 235 7.42 -10.91 -17.88
CA PHE A 235 6.30 -10.03 -18.18
C PHE A 235 6.66 -9.08 -19.32
N HIS A 236 6.13 -9.37 -20.50
CA HIS A 236 6.06 -8.43 -21.61
C HIS A 236 4.65 -7.85 -21.61
N SER A 237 4.49 -6.62 -21.11
CA SER A 237 3.27 -5.87 -21.39
C SER A 237 3.34 -5.41 -22.84
N GLU A 238 2.41 -5.87 -23.68
CA GLU A 238 2.34 -5.53 -25.11
C GLU A 238 1.94 -4.06 -25.34
N ARG A 239 1.57 -3.32 -24.28
CA ARG A 239 1.15 -1.92 -24.35
C ARG A 239 2.19 -0.99 -23.71
N ALA A 240 2.45 0.12 -24.38
CA ALA A 240 3.19 1.23 -23.80
C ALA A 240 2.29 1.94 -22.76
N HIS A 241 2.36 1.48 -21.51
CA HIS A 241 1.71 2.14 -20.38
C HIS A 241 2.57 3.29 -19.85
N ARG A 242 1.93 4.41 -19.45
CA ARG A 242 2.62 5.53 -18.79
C ARG A 242 2.83 5.15 -17.33
N GLU A 243 3.98 4.55 -17.04
CA GLU A 243 4.30 3.97 -15.75
C GLU A 243 5.59 4.53 -15.17
N ALA A 244 5.59 4.75 -13.86
CA ALA A 244 6.76 5.23 -13.13
C ALA A 244 6.92 4.59 -11.76
N TYR A 245 8.16 4.45 -11.32
CA TYR A 245 8.46 4.41 -9.89
C TYR A 245 8.39 5.84 -9.36
N ALA A 246 7.73 6.01 -8.22
CA ALA A 246 7.60 7.30 -7.56
C ALA A 246 8.22 7.26 -6.16
N THR A 247 8.89 8.34 -5.77
CA THR A 247 9.28 8.56 -4.36
C THR A 247 9.07 10.01 -3.97
N ILE A 248 9.16 10.34 -2.68
CA ILE A 248 8.93 11.70 -2.17
C ILE A 248 9.98 12.06 -1.12
N LEU A 249 10.55 13.26 -1.24
CA LEU A 249 11.41 13.86 -0.23
C LEU A 249 10.78 15.17 0.24
N HIS A 250 10.38 15.21 1.51
CA HIS A 250 9.90 16.43 2.16
C HIS A 250 10.81 16.78 3.36
N SER A 251 11.31 18.02 3.40
CA SER A 251 12.01 18.59 4.56
C SER A 251 13.30 17.90 5.02
N ALA A 252 13.85 16.96 4.24
CA ALA A 252 14.93 16.09 4.70
C ALA A 252 15.92 15.74 3.57
N HIS A 253 16.86 16.65 3.27
CA HIS A 253 17.96 16.40 2.33
C HIS A 253 18.79 15.15 2.70
N ILE A 254 18.72 14.73 3.97
CA ILE A 254 19.35 13.51 4.49
C ILE A 254 18.93 12.25 3.73
N TYR A 255 17.77 12.23 3.07
CA TYR A 255 17.29 11.11 2.27
C TYR A 255 17.69 11.16 0.79
N VAL A 256 18.39 12.20 0.33
CA VAL A 256 18.85 12.31 -1.07
C VAL A 256 19.76 11.13 -1.45
N CYS A 257 20.69 10.74 -0.57
CA CYS A 257 21.51 9.55 -0.78
C CYS A 257 20.67 8.26 -0.90
N GLY A 258 19.62 8.13 -0.09
CA GLY A 258 18.67 7.03 -0.15
C GLY A 258 17.95 6.97 -1.49
N ALA A 259 17.36 8.09 -1.92
CA ALA A 259 16.66 8.19 -3.20
C ALA A 259 17.59 7.92 -4.41
N ILE A 260 18.83 8.43 -4.40
CA ILE A 260 19.83 8.12 -5.43
C ILE A 260 20.11 6.61 -5.47
N THR A 261 20.35 6.01 -4.30
CA THR A 261 20.59 4.56 -4.17
C THR A 261 19.38 3.74 -4.66
N ALA A 262 18.17 4.17 -4.33
CA ALA A 262 16.93 3.54 -4.78
C ALA A 262 16.82 3.56 -6.32
N ALA A 263 17.05 4.71 -6.97
CA ALA A 263 17.09 4.80 -8.44
C ALA A 263 18.11 3.85 -9.06
N GLN A 264 19.34 3.83 -8.53
CA GLN A 264 20.37 2.91 -9.02
C GLN A 264 19.96 1.45 -8.85
N SER A 265 19.34 1.10 -7.72
CA SER A 265 18.86 -0.26 -7.47
C SER A 265 17.74 -0.70 -8.43
N ILE A 266 16.79 0.19 -8.74
CA ILE A 266 15.74 -0.07 -9.74
C ILE A 266 16.37 -0.33 -11.12
N ARG A 267 17.32 0.52 -11.55
CA ARG A 267 18.00 0.38 -12.84
C ARG A 267 18.83 -0.89 -12.92
N MET A 268 19.58 -1.21 -11.87
CA MET A 268 20.37 -2.44 -11.79
C MET A 268 19.50 -3.69 -11.77
N SER A 269 18.25 -3.61 -11.30
CA SER A 269 17.29 -4.71 -11.40
C SER A 269 16.74 -4.93 -12.81
N GLY A 270 17.02 -4.01 -13.76
CA GLY A 270 16.63 -4.10 -15.16
C GLY A 270 15.39 -3.31 -15.55
N SER A 271 14.79 -2.53 -14.63
CA SER A 271 13.60 -1.73 -14.96
C SER A 271 13.93 -0.55 -15.87
N THR A 272 13.10 -0.33 -16.88
CA THR A 272 13.18 0.77 -17.85
C THR A 272 12.12 1.86 -17.61
N ARG A 273 11.26 1.69 -16.60
CA ARG A 273 10.15 2.61 -16.30
C ARG A 273 10.66 3.98 -15.87
N ASP A 274 9.82 5.00 -15.98
CA ASP A 274 10.20 6.33 -15.51
C ASP A 274 10.50 6.31 -14.00
N LEU A 275 11.39 7.19 -13.57
CA LEU A 275 11.65 7.46 -12.17
C LEU A 275 11.19 8.89 -11.90
N VAL A 276 10.23 9.08 -11.02
CA VAL A 276 9.69 10.40 -10.66
C VAL A 276 9.87 10.64 -9.17
N ILE A 277 10.39 11.81 -8.80
CA ILE A 277 10.56 12.17 -7.40
C ILE A 277 9.83 13.48 -7.09
N LEU A 278 9.00 13.44 -6.06
CA LEU A 278 8.33 14.61 -5.54
C LEU A 278 9.25 15.28 -4.53
N VAL A 279 9.55 16.56 -4.73
CA VAL A 279 10.43 17.32 -3.82
C VAL A 279 9.82 18.67 -3.49
N ASP A 280 10.00 19.13 -2.26
CA ASP A 280 9.65 20.50 -1.89
C ASP A 280 10.81 21.49 -2.16
N GLU A 281 10.57 22.77 -1.88
CA GLU A 281 11.56 23.85 -2.05
C GLU A 281 12.76 23.76 -1.08
N THR A 282 12.71 22.88 -0.07
CA THR A 282 13.83 22.70 0.88
C THR A 282 14.96 21.86 0.28
N ILE A 283 14.68 21.09 -0.78
CA ILE A 283 15.70 20.35 -1.52
C ILE A 283 16.42 21.31 -2.47
N THR A 284 17.67 21.64 -2.15
CA THR A 284 18.49 22.61 -2.89
C THR A 284 18.85 22.14 -4.31
N ASP A 285 19.22 23.08 -5.19
CA ASP A 285 19.64 22.79 -6.57
C ASP A 285 20.80 21.78 -6.66
N TYR A 286 21.73 21.82 -5.70
CA TYR A 286 22.78 20.82 -5.59
C TYR A 286 22.22 19.40 -5.46
N HIS A 287 21.26 19.21 -4.55
CA HIS A 287 20.62 17.90 -4.34
C HIS A 287 19.73 17.51 -5.52
N ARG A 288 19.00 18.47 -6.12
CA ARG A 288 18.19 18.26 -7.32
C ARG A 288 19.04 17.75 -8.48
N GLY A 289 20.19 18.37 -8.73
CA GLY A 289 21.12 17.92 -9.77
C GLY A 289 21.63 16.50 -9.54
N GLY A 290 21.87 16.09 -8.29
CA GLY A 290 22.24 14.71 -7.95
C GLY A 290 21.11 13.70 -8.19
N LEU A 291 19.87 14.09 -7.89
CA LEU A 291 18.69 13.26 -8.14
C LEU A 291 18.44 13.10 -9.66
N GLU A 292 18.56 14.19 -10.43
CA GLU A 292 18.45 14.17 -11.90
C GLU A 292 19.54 13.30 -12.53
N GLU A 293 20.79 13.43 -12.06
CA GLU A 293 21.92 12.63 -12.53
C GLU A 293 21.76 11.14 -12.19
N ALA A 294 21.06 10.81 -11.10
CA ALA A 294 20.67 9.44 -10.77
C ALA A 294 19.51 8.91 -11.64
N GLY A 295 18.85 9.78 -12.42
CA GLY A 295 17.78 9.45 -13.35
C GLY A 295 16.37 9.84 -12.90
N TRP A 296 16.22 10.54 -11.78
CA TRP A 296 14.91 11.02 -11.31
C TRP A 296 14.41 12.22 -12.12
N LYS A 297 13.16 12.16 -12.56
CA LYS A 297 12.40 13.31 -13.04
C LYS A 297 11.87 14.08 -11.82
N ILE A 298 12.34 15.30 -11.64
CA ILE A 298 11.97 16.13 -10.48
C ILE A 298 10.57 16.72 -10.68
N HIS A 299 9.69 16.48 -9.72
CA HIS A 299 8.38 17.10 -9.64
C HIS A 299 8.29 17.95 -8.36
N THR A 300 8.32 19.28 -8.50
CA THR A 300 8.28 20.17 -7.33
C THR A 300 6.86 20.24 -6.76
N ILE A 301 6.73 20.03 -5.45
CA ILE A 301 5.44 20.02 -4.74
C ILE A 301 5.39 21.05 -3.62
N LYS A 302 4.17 21.52 -3.33
CA LYS A 302 3.87 22.21 -2.08
C LYS A 302 3.56 21.17 -1.00
N ARG A 303 4.32 21.23 0.11
CA ARG A 303 4.09 20.37 1.28
C ARG A 303 2.66 20.46 1.80
N ILE A 304 2.15 19.35 2.30
CA ILE A 304 0.85 19.26 2.95
C ILE A 304 1.11 19.01 4.43
N ARG A 305 0.66 19.94 5.27
CA ARG A 305 0.78 19.82 6.72
C ARG A 305 -0.29 18.83 7.21
N ASN A 306 0.11 17.89 8.06
CA ASN A 306 -0.81 17.11 8.85
C ASN A 306 -1.47 18.04 9.90
N PRO A 307 -2.79 18.27 9.84
CA PRO A 307 -3.47 19.20 10.75
C PRO A 307 -3.45 18.71 12.21
N LYS A 308 -3.22 17.43 12.46
CA LYS A 308 -3.17 16.83 13.80
C LYS A 308 -1.75 16.67 14.35
N ALA A 309 -0.72 17.01 13.57
CA ALA A 309 0.66 16.94 14.03
C ALA A 309 1.06 18.18 14.84
N GLU A 310 1.83 17.95 15.90
CA GLU A 310 2.53 19.01 16.62
C GLU A 310 3.52 19.73 15.69
N PRO A 311 3.73 21.05 15.85
CA PRO A 311 4.76 21.77 15.09
C PRO A 311 6.13 21.10 15.22
N GLU A 312 6.87 21.02 14.12
CA GLU A 312 8.23 20.44 14.07
C GLU A 312 8.32 18.93 14.37
N ALA A 313 7.18 18.26 14.59
CA ALA A 313 7.15 16.80 14.72
C ALA A 313 7.56 16.13 13.40
N TYR A 314 8.16 14.94 13.51
CA TYR A 314 8.65 14.18 12.35
C TYR A 314 7.54 13.91 11.31
N ASN A 315 6.29 13.79 11.76
CA ASN A 315 5.11 13.49 10.95
C ASN A 315 4.36 14.74 10.45
N GLU A 316 4.84 15.94 10.75
CA GLU A 316 4.17 17.19 10.39
C GLU A 316 3.89 17.31 8.90
N TRP A 317 4.78 16.79 8.05
CA TRP A 317 4.71 16.94 6.59
C TRP A 317 4.42 15.64 5.85
N ASN A 318 4.19 14.53 6.56
CA ASN A 318 3.99 13.20 5.95
C ASN A 318 2.79 13.15 4.99
N TYR A 319 1.76 13.97 5.20
CA TYR A 319 0.60 14.04 4.30
C TYR A 319 0.96 14.59 2.91
N SER A 320 2.17 15.10 2.71
CA SER A 320 2.70 15.40 1.37
C SER A 320 2.71 14.17 0.46
N LYS A 321 2.70 12.94 1.00
CA LYS A 321 2.54 11.69 0.24
C LYS A 321 1.22 11.68 -0.58
N PHE A 322 0.19 12.44 -0.20
CA PHE A 322 -1.04 12.54 -1.00
C PHE A 322 -0.81 13.13 -2.40
N ARG A 323 0.29 13.88 -2.60
CA ARG A 323 0.67 14.42 -3.91
C ARG A 323 0.95 13.35 -4.96
N LEU A 324 1.17 12.08 -4.56
CA LEU A 324 1.28 10.95 -5.49
C LEU A 324 0.07 10.83 -6.42
N TRP A 325 -1.14 11.12 -5.93
CA TRP A 325 -2.35 11.08 -6.74
C TRP A 325 -2.43 12.23 -7.78
N GLN A 326 -1.55 13.22 -7.72
CA GLN A 326 -1.48 14.29 -8.72
C GLN A 326 -0.53 13.99 -9.88
N LEU A 327 0.19 12.85 -9.86
CA LEU A 327 1.05 12.39 -10.96
C LEU A 327 0.23 11.87 -12.16
N THR A 328 -0.75 12.63 -12.64
CA THR A 328 -1.71 12.24 -13.69
C THR A 328 -1.10 12.11 -15.09
N ASP A 329 0.17 12.45 -15.24
CA ASP A 329 0.99 12.11 -16.41
C ASP A 329 1.25 10.59 -16.53
N TYR A 330 0.93 9.84 -15.47
CA TYR A 330 1.06 8.39 -15.39
C TYR A 330 -0.30 7.73 -15.18
N ASP A 331 -0.47 6.56 -15.79
CA ASP A 331 -1.64 5.71 -15.60
C ASP A 331 -1.54 4.93 -14.29
N LYS A 332 -0.32 4.54 -13.92
CA LYS A 332 -0.02 3.79 -12.70
C LYS A 332 1.40 4.09 -12.21
N ILE A 333 1.57 4.11 -10.90
CA ILE A 333 2.88 4.28 -10.26
C ILE A 333 3.11 3.19 -9.21
N ILE A 334 4.37 2.77 -9.06
CA ILE A 334 4.83 2.04 -7.87
C ILE A 334 5.50 3.07 -6.99
N PHE A 335 4.84 3.44 -5.90
CA PHE A 335 5.45 4.26 -4.86
C PHE A 335 6.43 3.41 -4.05
N ILE A 336 7.62 3.97 -3.79
CA ILE A 336 8.63 3.42 -2.90
C ILE A 336 9.13 4.51 -1.93
N ASP A 337 9.24 4.21 -0.64
CA ASP A 337 9.97 5.06 0.30
C ASP A 337 11.47 5.14 -0.09
N ALA A 338 12.12 6.26 0.26
CA ALA A 338 13.50 6.54 -0.13
C ALA A 338 14.54 5.70 0.64
N ASP A 339 14.13 4.89 1.61
CA ASP A 339 14.93 3.99 2.43
C ASP A 339 14.75 2.51 2.09
N LEU A 340 14.36 2.27 0.84
CA LEU A 340 14.26 0.95 0.24
C LEU A 340 15.46 0.63 -0.66
N LEU A 341 15.76 -0.66 -0.82
CA LEU A 341 16.73 -1.18 -1.78
C LEU A 341 16.07 -2.26 -2.65
N ILE A 342 15.96 -2.01 -3.96
CA ILE A 342 15.44 -2.98 -4.93
C ILE A 342 16.55 -3.96 -5.30
N LEU A 343 16.33 -5.24 -5.04
CA LEU A 343 17.27 -6.33 -5.31
C LEU A 343 16.90 -7.14 -6.57
N ARG A 344 15.62 -7.15 -6.93
CA ARG A 344 15.06 -7.83 -8.11
C ARG A 344 13.97 -6.97 -8.72
N ASN A 345 13.73 -7.13 -10.02
CA ASN A 345 12.73 -6.37 -10.74
C ASN A 345 11.33 -6.62 -10.17
N ILE A 346 10.57 -5.55 -9.89
CA ILE A 346 9.17 -5.61 -9.41
C ILE A 346 8.19 -4.96 -10.39
N ASP A 347 8.55 -4.81 -11.66
CA ASP A 347 7.70 -4.18 -12.69
C ASP A 347 6.38 -4.93 -12.90
N PHE A 348 6.32 -6.22 -12.54
CA PHE A 348 5.06 -6.97 -12.59
C PHE A 348 3.97 -6.42 -11.66
N LEU A 349 4.35 -5.62 -10.65
CA LEU A 349 3.37 -4.93 -9.80
C LEU A 349 2.61 -3.83 -10.56
N PHE A 350 3.07 -3.38 -11.72
CA PHE A 350 2.29 -2.48 -12.58
C PHE A 350 1.05 -3.15 -13.17
N GLU A 351 0.88 -4.47 -13.10
CA GLU A 351 -0.38 -5.11 -13.49
C GLU A 351 -1.41 -5.11 -12.36
N MET A 352 -0.98 -4.83 -11.13
CA MET A 352 -1.86 -4.84 -9.96
C MET A 352 -2.71 -3.56 -9.86
N PRO A 353 -3.93 -3.62 -9.31
CA PRO A 353 -4.76 -2.45 -9.09
C PRO A 353 -4.37 -1.66 -7.83
N GLU A 354 -4.82 -0.42 -7.75
CA GLU A 354 -4.78 0.39 -6.53
C GLU A 354 -5.76 -0.18 -5.46
N ILE A 355 -5.44 -0.24 -4.16
CA ILE A 355 -4.10 -0.21 -3.55
C ILE A 355 -3.61 -1.65 -3.45
N SER A 356 -2.42 -1.92 -4.01
CA SER A 356 -1.70 -3.17 -3.75
C SER A 356 -0.47 -2.88 -2.92
N ALA A 357 -0.32 -3.59 -1.80
CA ALA A 357 0.72 -3.34 -0.79
C ALA A 357 0.95 -4.60 0.06
N ILE A 358 2.01 -4.61 0.88
CA ILE A 358 2.25 -5.72 1.82
C ILE A 358 1.39 -5.55 3.09
N GLY A 359 1.12 -6.66 3.77
CA GLY A 359 0.53 -6.64 5.10
C GLY A 359 1.43 -5.97 6.15
N ASN A 360 0.79 -5.38 7.15
CA ASN A 360 1.38 -4.84 8.36
C ASN A 360 0.56 -5.34 9.57
N ASN A 361 0.82 -4.84 10.78
CA ASN A 361 0.06 -5.23 11.97
C ASN A 361 -1.46 -5.09 11.81
N ALA A 362 -2.21 -6.01 12.42
CA ALA A 362 -3.67 -6.11 12.33
C ALA A 362 -4.17 -6.16 10.86
N THR A 363 -5.18 -5.38 10.51
CA THR A 363 -5.89 -5.46 9.22
C THR A 363 -5.32 -4.50 8.16
N LEU A 364 -4.09 -4.04 8.37
CA LEU A 364 -3.52 -2.85 7.77
C LEU A 364 -2.40 -3.19 6.78
N PHE A 365 -2.18 -2.31 5.81
CA PHE A 365 -1.04 -2.40 4.89
C PHE A 365 0.10 -1.46 5.28
N ASN A 366 1.32 -1.81 4.87
CA ASN A 366 2.49 -0.94 4.96
C ASN A 366 2.52 0.01 3.74
N SER A 367 2.73 1.31 3.99
CA SER A 367 2.71 2.34 2.94
C SER A 367 4.06 2.64 2.29
N GLY A 368 5.07 1.81 2.55
CA GLY A 368 6.42 1.97 2.00
C GLY A 368 6.59 1.46 0.58
N VAL A 369 5.77 0.48 0.17
CA VAL A 369 5.63 0.07 -1.24
C VAL A 369 4.14 -0.03 -1.56
N MET A 370 3.67 0.77 -2.51
CA MET A 370 2.26 0.79 -2.90
C MET A 370 2.10 0.95 -4.40
N VAL A 371 1.16 0.21 -4.97
CA VAL A 371 0.66 0.46 -6.33
C VAL A 371 -0.47 1.48 -6.26
N VAL A 372 -0.34 2.59 -7.00
CA VAL A 372 -1.26 3.73 -7.00
C VAL A 372 -1.66 4.07 -8.43
N GLU A 373 -2.92 4.48 -8.62
CA GLU A 373 -3.48 4.95 -9.89
C GLU A 373 -3.78 6.45 -9.78
N PRO A 374 -2.86 7.34 -10.21
CA PRO A 374 -2.99 8.77 -10.00
C PRO A 374 -4.31 9.36 -10.52
N SER A 375 -4.92 10.23 -9.71
CA SER A 375 -6.21 10.86 -9.93
C SER A 375 -6.34 12.15 -9.11
N ASN A 376 -6.47 13.30 -9.76
CA ASN A 376 -6.72 14.58 -9.06
C ASN A 376 -8.02 14.54 -8.23
N CYS A 377 -9.02 13.77 -8.65
CA CYS A 377 -10.24 13.58 -7.86
C CYS A 377 -9.96 12.78 -6.59
N THR A 378 -9.16 11.71 -6.66
CA THR A 378 -8.76 10.96 -5.45
C THR A 378 -7.92 11.85 -4.53
N PHE A 379 -7.01 12.66 -5.08
CA PHE A 379 -6.31 13.68 -4.30
C PHE A 379 -7.29 14.63 -3.59
N GLN A 380 -8.30 15.14 -4.29
CA GLN A 380 -9.31 16.01 -3.70
C GLN A 380 -10.11 15.31 -2.59
N LEU A 381 -10.48 14.03 -2.78
CA LEU A 381 -11.11 13.21 -1.74
C LEU A 381 -10.22 13.15 -0.48
N LEU A 382 -8.91 12.90 -0.63
CA LEU A 382 -7.99 12.88 0.50
C LEU A 382 -7.91 14.25 1.18
N MET A 383 -7.93 15.35 0.42
CA MET A 383 -7.87 16.71 0.96
C MET A 383 -9.16 17.16 1.64
N ASP A 384 -10.33 16.81 1.10
CA ASP A 384 -11.64 17.16 1.65
C ASP A 384 -11.86 16.52 3.03
N HIS A 385 -11.33 15.32 3.22
CA HIS A 385 -11.47 14.56 4.47
C HIS A 385 -10.26 14.67 5.42
N ILE A 386 -9.27 15.52 5.09
CA ILE A 386 -7.99 15.64 5.83
C ILE A 386 -8.15 15.95 7.33
N ASN A 387 -9.24 16.64 7.70
CA ASN A 387 -9.54 17.03 9.09
C ASN A 387 -10.46 16.03 9.81
N GLU A 388 -11.26 15.29 9.04
CA GLU A 388 -12.27 14.34 9.53
C GLU A 388 -11.63 13.00 9.89
N ILE A 389 -10.76 12.49 9.01
CA ILE A 389 -10.17 11.17 9.18
C ILE A 389 -8.97 11.24 10.11
N VAL A 390 -9.00 10.38 11.13
CA VAL A 390 -7.96 10.30 12.15
C VAL A 390 -7.00 9.18 11.81
N SER A 391 -5.74 9.53 11.56
CA SER A 391 -4.68 8.54 11.36
C SER A 391 -4.34 7.81 12.66
N TYR A 392 -4.42 6.47 12.66
CA TYR A 392 -4.18 5.65 13.86
C TYR A 392 -2.76 5.80 14.44
N ASN A 393 -1.77 6.12 13.61
CA ASN A 393 -0.38 6.34 14.02
C ASN A 393 0.07 7.80 13.87
N GLY A 394 -0.85 8.71 13.53
CA GLY A 394 -0.55 10.11 13.24
C GLY A 394 0.23 10.37 11.95
N GLY A 395 0.61 9.36 11.17
CA GLY A 395 1.35 9.49 9.91
C GLY A 395 0.47 9.30 8.67
N ASP A 396 1.07 9.35 7.47
CA ASP A 396 0.39 9.09 6.20
C ASP A 396 -0.11 7.64 6.10
N GLN A 397 0.67 6.65 6.53
CA GLN A 397 0.27 5.24 6.53
C GLN A 397 -1.07 5.04 7.25
N GLY A 398 -1.22 5.66 8.42
CA GLY A 398 -2.44 5.52 9.19
C GLY A 398 -3.63 6.18 8.53
N TYR A 399 -3.44 7.35 7.90
CA TYR A 399 -4.51 8.00 7.14
C TYR A 399 -4.95 7.17 5.94
N LEU A 400 -3.99 6.68 5.15
CA LEU A 400 -4.28 5.90 3.95
C LEU A 400 -5.00 4.59 4.26
N ASN A 401 -4.69 3.94 5.38
CA ASN A 401 -5.38 2.74 5.84
C ASN A 401 -6.84 2.99 6.27
N GLU A 402 -7.22 4.21 6.65
CA GLU A 402 -8.61 4.54 6.96
C GLU A 402 -9.45 4.84 5.71
N ILE A 403 -8.81 5.33 4.63
CA ILE A 403 -9.46 5.61 3.34
C ILE A 403 -9.56 4.35 2.48
N PHE A 404 -8.44 3.65 2.29
CA PHE A 404 -8.30 2.52 1.37
C PHE A 404 -8.38 1.20 2.12
N THR A 405 -9.54 0.92 2.71
CA THR A 405 -9.76 -0.30 3.49
C THR A 405 -9.88 -1.55 2.62
N TRP A 406 -10.26 -1.41 1.36
CA TRP A 406 -10.22 -2.48 0.38
C TRP A 406 -8.87 -2.45 -0.34
N TRP A 407 -7.97 -3.40 -0.04
CA TRP A 407 -6.61 -3.43 -0.60
C TRP A 407 -6.16 -4.86 -0.88
N HIS A 408 -5.15 -5.00 -1.74
CA HIS A 408 -4.70 -6.28 -2.26
C HIS A 408 -3.31 -6.63 -1.72
N ARG A 409 -3.18 -7.80 -1.08
CA ARG A 409 -1.92 -8.24 -0.47
C ARG A 409 -0.93 -8.72 -1.52
N ILE A 410 0.25 -8.12 -1.52
CA ILE A 410 1.43 -8.62 -2.24
C ILE A 410 2.40 -9.29 -1.25
N PRO A 411 3.28 -10.19 -1.71
CA PRO A 411 4.20 -10.90 -0.82
C PRO A 411 5.12 -9.97 -0.02
N LYS A 412 5.41 -10.31 1.24
CA LYS A 412 6.33 -9.60 2.14
C LYS A 412 7.74 -9.44 1.55
N HIS A 413 8.14 -10.32 0.62
CA HIS A 413 9.41 -10.21 -0.11
C HIS A 413 9.51 -8.95 -0.98
N MET A 414 8.39 -8.29 -1.28
CA MET A 414 8.32 -7.05 -2.07
C MET A 414 8.50 -5.79 -1.23
N ASN A 415 8.54 -5.90 0.11
CA ASN A 415 8.83 -4.82 1.05
C ASN A 415 9.30 -5.43 2.37
N PHE A 416 10.44 -6.11 2.35
CA PHE A 416 10.89 -6.91 3.49
C PHE A 416 11.58 -6.02 4.54
N LEU A 417 10.95 -5.86 5.70
CA LEU A 417 11.43 -4.96 6.75
C LEU A 417 12.75 -5.46 7.37
N LYS A 418 13.73 -4.56 7.49
CA LYS A 418 14.97 -4.77 8.26
C LYS A 418 14.64 -4.70 9.75
N HIS A 419 14.01 -5.75 10.26
CA HIS A 419 13.59 -5.87 11.65
C HIS A 419 13.75 -7.32 12.14
N ILE A 420 14.54 -7.48 13.20
CA ILE A 420 14.80 -8.72 13.90
C ILE A 420 14.29 -8.51 15.33
N TRP A 421 13.14 -9.11 15.66
CA TRP A 421 12.54 -8.89 16.97
C TRP A 421 13.41 -9.55 18.04
N GLU A 422 13.55 -8.92 19.20
CA GLU A 422 14.31 -9.48 20.32
C GLU A 422 13.77 -10.86 20.74
N GLY A 423 12.44 -10.99 20.76
CA GLY A 423 11.71 -12.23 21.04
C GLY A 423 11.64 -13.25 19.90
N ASP A 424 12.21 -12.97 18.71
CA ASP A 424 12.28 -13.97 17.65
C ASP A 424 13.14 -15.17 18.10
N GLU A 425 12.72 -16.39 17.73
CA GLU A 425 13.55 -17.58 17.89
C GLU A 425 14.84 -17.46 17.07
N GLU A 426 15.93 -18.06 17.55
CA GLU A 426 17.24 -17.96 16.88
C GLU A 426 17.21 -18.45 15.43
N GLU A 427 16.39 -19.46 15.11
CA GLU A 427 16.17 -19.93 13.74
C GLU A 427 15.51 -18.86 12.84
N LYS A 428 14.55 -18.10 13.36
CA LYS A 428 13.92 -16.97 12.65
C LYS A 428 14.92 -15.84 12.42
N LYS A 429 15.72 -15.49 13.44
CA LYS A 429 16.80 -14.49 13.32
C LYS A 429 17.84 -14.90 12.28
N ALA A 430 18.26 -16.17 12.29
CA ALA A 430 19.18 -16.74 11.31
C ALA A 430 18.59 -16.74 9.90
N THR A 431 17.31 -17.08 9.76
CA THR A 431 16.59 -17.06 8.47
C THR A 431 16.51 -15.65 7.89
N LYS A 432 16.13 -14.65 8.68
CA LYS A 432 16.13 -13.23 8.25
C LYS A 432 17.52 -12.79 7.80
N THR A 433 18.55 -13.11 8.60
CA THR A 433 19.95 -12.81 8.26
C THR A 433 20.38 -13.45 6.94
N ARG A 434 20.00 -14.72 6.70
CA ARG A 434 20.23 -15.42 5.43
C ARG A 434 19.53 -14.73 4.26
N LEU A 435 18.27 -14.30 4.44
CA LEU A 435 17.50 -13.60 3.40
C LEU A 435 18.14 -12.26 3.01
N PHE A 436 18.61 -11.47 3.98
CA PHE A 436 19.32 -10.21 3.72
C PHE A 436 20.64 -10.42 2.94
N GLY A 437 21.33 -11.53 3.20
CA GLY A 437 22.65 -11.83 2.64
C GLY A 437 22.67 -12.66 1.36
N ALA A 438 21.53 -13.23 0.93
CA ALA A 438 21.48 -14.17 -0.18
C ALA A 438 22.04 -13.60 -1.50
N ASP A 439 22.82 -14.42 -2.22
CA ASP A 439 23.36 -14.11 -3.55
C ASP A 439 23.27 -15.37 -4.44
N PRO A 440 22.43 -15.40 -5.50
CA PRO A 440 21.55 -14.33 -5.95
C PRO A 440 20.47 -13.95 -4.91
N PRO A 441 19.98 -12.70 -4.90
CA PRO A 441 18.98 -12.26 -3.94
C PRO A 441 17.68 -13.07 -4.03
N ILE A 442 17.14 -13.43 -2.87
CA ILE A 442 15.82 -14.07 -2.73
C ILE A 442 14.74 -12.99 -2.62
N LEU A 443 14.97 -12.01 -1.74
CA LEU A 443 14.10 -10.86 -1.53
C LEU A 443 14.08 -9.97 -2.77
N TYR A 444 12.94 -9.34 -3.05
CA TYR A 444 12.84 -8.33 -4.09
C TYR A 444 13.20 -6.95 -3.56
N VAL A 445 12.79 -6.63 -2.34
CA VAL A 445 13.05 -5.33 -1.71
C VAL A 445 13.42 -5.50 -0.24
N ILE A 446 14.42 -4.74 0.22
CA ILE A 446 14.72 -4.57 1.65
C ILE A 446 14.31 -3.16 2.07
N HIS A 447 13.58 -3.04 3.17
CA HIS A 447 13.18 -1.77 3.78
C HIS A 447 13.99 -1.48 5.05
N TYR A 448 14.83 -0.45 5.01
CA TYR A 448 15.76 -0.15 6.10
C TYR A 448 15.10 0.68 7.20
N LEU A 449 14.62 0.01 8.25
CA LEU A 449 14.16 0.64 9.49
C LEU A 449 15.34 1.07 10.40
N GLY A 450 15.03 1.88 11.42
CA GLY A 450 16.02 2.49 12.32
C GLY A 450 16.90 3.54 11.63
N ASN A 451 18.14 3.67 12.08
CA ASN A 451 19.15 4.48 11.42
C ASN A 451 19.45 3.93 10.03
N LYS A 452 19.43 4.83 9.04
CA LYS A 452 19.60 4.47 7.63
C LYS A 452 21.07 4.16 7.31
N PRO A 453 21.38 3.25 6.37
CA PRO A 453 22.76 2.81 6.12
C PRO A 453 23.74 3.94 5.80
N TRP A 454 23.30 4.96 5.05
CA TRP A 454 24.13 6.10 4.69
C TRP A 454 24.42 7.05 5.86
N LEU A 455 23.67 6.95 6.96
CA LEU A 455 23.88 7.71 8.20
C LEU A 455 24.83 7.03 9.18
N CYS A 456 25.08 5.73 8.98
CA CYS A 456 26.08 4.98 9.72
C CYS A 456 27.42 5.00 8.97
N PHE A 457 28.51 4.71 9.68
CA PHE A 457 29.77 4.34 9.02
C PHE A 457 29.65 2.99 8.31
N ARG A 458 30.54 2.74 7.35
CA ARG A 458 30.56 1.51 6.53
C ARG A 458 30.93 0.25 7.32
N ASP A 459 31.64 0.40 8.43
CA ASP A 459 32.26 -0.70 9.15
C ASP A 459 31.26 -1.65 9.82
N TYR A 460 30.12 -1.13 10.31
CA TYR A 460 29.03 -1.91 10.89
C TYR A 460 27.72 -1.10 10.91
N ASP A 461 26.60 -1.77 11.17
CA ASP A 461 25.30 -1.11 11.31
C ASP A 461 25.25 -0.32 12.63
N CYS A 462 25.22 1.01 12.57
CA CYS A 462 25.26 1.85 13.77
C CYS A 462 24.03 1.72 14.68
N ASN A 463 22.96 1.06 14.21
CA ASN A 463 21.84 0.68 15.07
C ASN A 463 22.26 -0.17 16.28
N TRP A 464 23.37 -0.93 16.19
CA TRP A 464 23.91 -1.69 17.33
C TRP A 464 24.26 -0.82 18.55
N ASN A 465 24.61 0.45 18.34
CA ASN A 465 25.04 1.34 19.42
C ASN A 465 23.88 2.03 20.17
N VAL A 466 22.64 1.83 19.74
CA VAL A 466 21.47 2.49 20.32
C VAL A 466 20.48 1.42 20.77
N ASP A 467 20.27 1.30 22.08
CA ASP A 467 19.45 0.25 22.72
C ASP A 467 18.13 -0.01 21.98
N ILE A 468 17.30 1.03 21.86
CA ILE A 468 15.98 0.98 21.23
C ILE A 468 16.01 0.69 19.72
N LEU A 469 17.18 0.71 19.07
CA LEU A 469 17.33 0.46 17.64
C LEU A 469 18.00 -0.89 17.35
N GLN A 470 18.42 -1.65 18.36
CA GLN A 470 19.09 -2.94 18.14
C GLN A 470 18.21 -3.94 17.40
N GLU A 471 16.88 -3.87 17.55
CA GLU A 471 15.94 -4.69 16.78
C GLU A 471 16.03 -4.44 15.27
N PHE A 472 16.52 -3.27 14.83
CA PHE A 472 16.74 -2.97 13.42
C PHE A 472 18.17 -3.26 12.96
N ALA A 473 19.07 -3.68 13.85
CA ALA A 473 20.48 -3.80 13.53
C ALA A 473 20.79 -5.08 12.72
N SER A 474 21.48 -4.92 11.59
CA SER A 474 21.96 -6.06 10.79
C SER A 474 23.17 -5.67 9.94
N ASN A 475 24.34 -6.20 10.30
CA ASN A 475 25.55 -5.98 9.50
C ASN A 475 25.43 -6.57 8.09
N VAL A 476 24.67 -7.64 7.93
CA VAL A 476 24.46 -8.29 6.62
C VAL A 476 23.62 -7.38 5.71
N ALA A 477 22.50 -6.87 6.21
CA ALA A 477 21.68 -5.91 5.46
C ALA A 477 22.44 -4.59 5.19
N HIS A 478 23.23 -4.11 6.16
CA HIS A 478 24.07 -2.92 6.02
C HIS A 478 25.13 -3.10 4.94
N ALA A 479 25.88 -4.22 4.96
CA ALA A 479 26.86 -4.55 3.94
C ALA A 479 26.21 -4.70 2.55
N ARG A 480 24.99 -5.23 2.47
CA ARG A 480 24.22 -5.32 1.23
C ARG A 480 23.96 -3.95 0.61
N TRP A 481 23.54 -2.98 1.42
CA TRP A 481 23.34 -1.60 0.96
C TRP A 481 24.64 -0.99 0.43
N TRP A 482 25.74 -1.16 1.18
CA TRP A 482 27.05 -0.67 0.76
C TRP A 482 27.62 -1.36 -0.49
N LYS A 483 27.27 -2.64 -0.74
CA LYS A 483 27.61 -3.33 -2.00
C LYS A 483 27.02 -2.60 -3.20
N LEU A 484 25.75 -2.17 -3.10
CA LEU A 484 25.10 -1.40 -4.17
C LEU A 484 25.70 0.00 -4.30
N HIS A 485 25.90 0.71 -3.18
CA HIS A 485 26.53 2.03 -3.20
C HIS A 485 27.89 2.02 -3.91
N ASN A 486 28.71 0.99 -3.69
CA ASN A 486 30.03 0.88 -4.32
C ASN A 486 29.98 0.64 -5.82
N ALA A 487 28.88 0.10 -6.33
CA ALA A 487 28.65 -0.06 -7.76
C ALA A 487 28.13 1.23 -8.42
N MET A 488 27.70 2.23 -7.62
CA MET A 488 27.23 3.51 -8.15
C MET A 488 28.40 4.38 -8.67
N PRO A 489 28.16 5.24 -9.67
CA PRO A 489 29.14 6.23 -10.12
C PRO A 489 29.68 7.13 -8.99
N GLU A 490 30.99 7.42 -8.98
CA GLU A 490 31.65 8.19 -7.90
C GLU A 490 31.06 9.59 -7.69
N ASN A 491 30.63 10.23 -8.77
CA ASN A 491 29.93 11.52 -8.76
C ASN A 491 28.59 11.48 -7.99
N LEU A 492 27.94 10.32 -7.93
CA LEU A 492 26.72 10.12 -7.14
C LEU A 492 27.03 9.74 -5.69
N GLN A 493 28.12 9.00 -5.45
CA GLN A 493 28.53 8.61 -4.10
C GLN A 493 28.80 9.80 -3.16
N LYS A 494 29.20 10.96 -3.71
CA LYS A 494 29.44 12.20 -2.92
C LYS A 494 28.18 12.72 -2.20
N PHE A 495 26.98 12.36 -2.65
CA PHE A 495 25.73 12.72 -1.97
C PHE A 495 25.49 11.91 -0.69
N CYS A 496 26.31 10.89 -0.44
CA CYS A 496 26.27 10.02 0.74
C CYS A 496 27.36 10.35 1.78
N LEU A 497 28.00 11.51 1.67
CA LEU A 497 28.96 12.00 2.66
C LEU A 497 28.27 12.35 3.98
N LEU A 498 29.00 12.19 5.09
CA LEU A 498 28.50 12.44 6.44
C LEU A 498 28.83 13.87 6.89
N ARG A 499 27.80 14.60 7.34
CA ARG A 499 27.99 15.90 8.01
C ARG A 499 28.80 15.75 9.29
N SER A 500 29.53 16.77 9.68
CA SER A 500 30.34 16.82 10.91
C SER A 500 29.50 16.52 12.15
N LYS A 501 28.30 17.08 12.24
CA LYS A 501 27.36 16.78 13.34
C LYS A 501 26.98 15.30 13.39
N GLN A 502 26.75 14.67 12.24
CA GLN A 502 26.42 13.23 12.18
C GLN A 502 27.61 12.36 12.64
N LYS A 503 28.84 12.71 12.26
CA LYS A 503 30.04 12.00 12.72
C LYS A 503 30.18 12.07 14.25
N ALA A 504 29.95 13.26 14.82
CA ALA A 504 29.96 13.45 16.27
C ALA A 504 28.84 12.65 16.96
N ALA A 505 27.63 12.62 16.39
CA ALA A 505 26.53 11.79 16.89
C ALA A 505 26.90 10.30 16.93
N LEU A 506 27.45 9.76 15.83
CA LEU A 506 27.86 8.34 15.76
C LEU A 506 28.94 7.99 16.80
N GLU A 507 29.92 8.86 17.02
CA GLU A 507 30.95 8.64 18.05
C GLU A 507 30.39 8.78 19.46
N TRP A 508 29.44 9.69 19.67
CA TRP A 508 28.73 9.80 20.94
C TRP A 508 27.96 8.52 21.27
N ASP A 509 27.17 8.01 20.32
CA ASP A 509 26.40 6.77 20.49
C ASP A 509 27.33 5.58 20.76
N ARG A 510 28.45 5.48 20.04
CA ARG A 510 29.49 4.46 20.30
C ARG A 510 30.01 4.53 21.74
N ARG A 511 30.28 5.73 22.27
CA ARG A 511 30.73 5.93 23.67
C ARG A 511 29.65 5.57 24.68
N GLN A 512 28.37 5.81 24.36
CA GLN A 512 27.26 5.38 25.22
C GLN A 512 27.14 3.86 25.25
N ALA A 513 27.26 3.18 24.11
CA ALA A 513 27.28 1.72 24.03
C ALA A 513 28.47 1.10 24.78
N GLU A 514 29.66 1.73 24.69
CA GLU A 514 30.85 1.36 25.48
C GLU A 514 30.61 1.53 26.99
N LYS A 515 30.06 2.67 27.41
CA LYS A 515 29.72 2.94 28.82
C LYS A 515 28.64 1.99 29.34
N GLY A 516 27.66 1.65 28.50
CA GLY A 516 26.62 0.67 28.78
C GLY A 516 27.10 -0.79 28.70
N ASN A 517 28.34 -1.01 28.25
CA ASN A 517 28.96 -2.32 28.05
C ASN A 517 28.06 -3.28 27.25
N TYR A 518 27.55 -2.81 26.10
CA TYR A 518 26.67 -3.62 25.26
C TYR A 518 27.36 -4.93 24.84
N SER A 519 26.61 -6.03 24.91
CA SER A 519 27.10 -7.40 24.81
C SER A 519 27.50 -7.80 23.38
N ASP A 520 26.93 -7.16 22.36
CA ASP A 520 27.23 -7.38 20.95
C ASP A 520 28.66 -6.95 20.56
N GLY A 521 29.24 -6.02 21.31
CA GLY A 521 30.64 -5.59 21.18
C GLY A 521 30.96 -4.73 19.95
N HIS A 522 29.98 -4.26 19.17
CA HIS A 522 30.22 -3.45 17.96
C HIS A 522 30.91 -2.12 18.27
N TRP A 523 30.70 -1.56 19.46
CA TRP A 523 31.35 -0.32 19.92
C TRP A 523 32.88 -0.41 19.97
N LYS A 524 33.45 -1.63 19.96
CA LYS A 524 34.90 -1.90 19.90
C LYS A 524 35.47 -1.85 18.48
N ILE A 525 34.63 -1.87 17.45
CA ILE A 525 35.07 -1.91 16.05
C ILE A 525 35.69 -0.57 15.66
N LYS A 526 36.95 -0.63 15.18
CA LYS A 526 37.66 0.57 14.70
C LYS A 526 37.12 1.01 13.35
N ILE A 527 36.61 2.23 13.27
CA ILE A 527 36.10 2.85 12.04
C ILE A 527 37.23 3.05 11.02
N LYS A 528 37.07 2.47 9.82
CA LYS A 528 37.96 2.62 8.67
C LYS A 528 37.31 3.38 7.52
N ASP A 529 36.01 3.67 7.61
CA ASP A 529 35.28 4.43 6.62
C ASP A 529 36.00 5.76 6.26
N PRO A 530 36.36 5.99 4.98
CA PRO A 530 37.05 7.21 4.57
C PRO A 530 36.23 8.48 4.88
N ARG A 531 34.89 8.37 4.93
CA ARG A 531 34.00 9.49 5.23
C ARG A 531 34.24 10.09 6.61
N LEU A 532 34.85 9.36 7.55
CA LEU A 532 35.26 9.91 8.83
C LEU A 532 36.19 11.12 8.64
N LYS A 533 37.16 11.00 7.71
CA LYS A 533 38.16 12.03 7.42
C LYS A 533 37.75 12.98 6.30
N THR A 534 36.85 12.57 5.40
CA THR A 534 36.39 13.41 4.29
C THR A 534 35.55 14.58 4.78
N CYS A 535 35.86 15.78 4.31
CA CYS A 535 35.08 16.97 4.61
C CYS A 535 34.43 17.59 3.37
N PHE A 536 33.20 18.07 3.51
CA PHE A 536 32.52 18.87 2.49
C PHE A 536 31.84 20.12 3.06
N GLU A 537 31.91 20.33 4.38
CA GLU A 537 31.38 21.51 5.07
C GLU A 537 32.54 22.44 5.43
N ASP A 538 32.27 23.75 5.52
CA ASP A 538 33.29 24.74 5.91
C ASP A 538 33.87 24.48 7.31
N PHE A 539 33.05 23.92 8.20
CA PHE A 539 33.45 23.48 9.53
C PHE A 539 33.46 21.95 9.61
N CYS A 540 34.64 21.38 9.80
CA CYS A 540 34.82 19.92 9.79
C CYS A 540 35.23 19.28 11.10
N PHE A 541 35.47 20.08 12.13
CA PHE A 541 36.11 19.60 13.34
C PHE A 541 35.08 18.94 14.26
N TRP A 542 34.55 17.80 13.81
CA TRP A 542 33.49 17.05 14.48
C TRP A 542 33.92 16.59 15.89
N GLU A 543 35.22 16.37 16.12
CA GLU A 543 35.75 16.04 17.45
C GLU A 543 35.50 17.13 18.47
N SER A 544 35.52 18.42 18.07
CA SER A 544 35.18 19.53 18.99
C SER A 544 33.71 19.55 19.39
N MET A 545 32.82 19.07 18.52
CA MET A 545 31.38 19.03 18.82
C MET A 545 31.06 18.08 19.98
N LEU A 546 31.91 17.07 20.23
CA LEU A 546 31.75 16.12 21.33
C LEU A 546 31.94 16.75 22.71
N TRP A 547 32.66 17.88 22.81
CA TRP A 547 32.95 18.52 24.10
C TRP A 547 31.71 19.14 24.74
N HIS A 548 30.72 19.47 23.91
CA HIS A 548 29.48 20.13 24.31
C HIS A 548 28.23 19.30 23.97
N TRP A 549 28.44 18.04 23.57
CA TRP A 549 27.35 17.16 23.17
C TRP A 549 26.50 16.77 24.39
N GLY A 550 25.21 17.13 24.37
CA GLY A 550 24.29 16.95 25.50
C GLY A 550 24.02 18.21 26.34
N GLU A 551 24.67 19.34 26.04
CA GLU A 551 24.32 20.64 26.63
C GLU A 551 23.05 21.22 25.97
N LYS A 552 22.04 21.60 26.76
CA LYS A 552 20.69 22.01 26.28
C LYS A 552 20.65 23.26 25.35
N ASN A 553 21.74 24.03 25.22
CA ASN A 553 21.74 25.36 24.63
C ASN A 553 22.65 25.55 23.40
N TRP A 554 23.15 24.49 22.75
CA TRP A 554 23.99 24.68 21.55
C TRP A 554 23.17 24.92 20.25
N THR A 555 21.85 24.71 20.30
CA THR A 555 20.81 24.96 19.27
C THR A 555 21.13 24.65 17.79
N ASP A 556 20.38 23.65 17.33
CA ASP A 556 19.85 23.30 16.01
C ASP A 556 19.50 24.40 14.95
N ASN A 557 20.07 25.60 14.96
CA ASN A 557 19.55 26.71 14.14
C ASN A 557 20.55 27.38 13.19
N SER A 558 21.36 26.62 12.47
CA SER A 558 22.01 27.15 11.26
C SER A 558 21.77 26.26 10.05
N THR A 559 20.64 26.50 9.39
CA THR A 559 20.53 26.43 7.94
C THR A 559 21.53 27.43 7.35
N VAL A 560 22.82 27.10 7.37
CA VAL A 560 23.76 27.78 6.48
C VAL A 560 23.55 27.15 5.11
N ASN A 561 22.98 27.96 4.21
CA ASN A 561 22.92 27.70 2.77
C ASN A 561 24.34 27.66 2.20
N ASN A 562 25.09 26.60 2.47
CA ASN A 562 26.39 26.38 1.88
C ASN A 562 26.22 25.41 0.71
N LEU A 563 26.02 26.00 -0.46
CA LEU A 563 26.17 25.33 -1.74
C LEU A 563 27.61 24.80 -1.85
N PRO A 564 27.83 23.48 -2.04
CA PRO A 564 29.11 23.02 -2.54
C PRO A 564 29.33 23.56 -3.97
N PRO A 565 30.59 23.68 -4.43
CA PRO A 565 30.91 24.36 -5.68
C PRO A 565 30.14 23.76 -6.87
N ALA A 566 29.49 24.64 -7.63
CA ALA A 566 28.68 24.29 -8.79
C ALA A 566 29.45 23.37 -9.75
N VAL A 567 28.78 22.31 -10.21
CA VAL A 567 29.26 21.48 -11.32
C VAL A 567 29.38 22.40 -12.53
N LYS A 568 30.62 22.68 -12.97
CA LYS A 568 30.86 23.40 -14.22
C LYS A 568 30.37 22.54 -15.37
N THR A 569 29.17 22.82 -15.86
CA THR A 569 28.73 22.37 -17.17
C THR A 569 29.69 22.99 -18.19
N LYS A 570 30.46 22.13 -18.87
CA LYS A 570 31.16 22.54 -20.08
C LYS A 570 30.09 22.89 -21.11
N SER A 571 29.96 24.18 -21.40
CA SER A 571 29.29 24.69 -22.59
C SER A 571 29.84 23.96 -23.81
N LEU A 572 29.01 23.14 -24.45
CA LEU A 572 29.22 22.72 -25.83
C LEU A 572 28.90 23.92 -26.71
N SER A 573 29.92 24.75 -26.92
CA SER A 573 29.97 25.70 -28.02
C SER A 573 31.28 25.50 -28.78
N SER A 574 31.15 25.33 -30.10
CA SER A 574 32.18 25.22 -31.14
C SER A 574 33.02 23.93 -31.20
N LEU A 575 32.53 22.92 -31.94
CA LEU A 575 32.92 22.59 -33.32
C LEU A 575 32.19 21.33 -33.81
#